data_AF-A0A936GQN2-F1
#
_entry.id   AF-A0A936GQN2-F1
#
_cell.length_a   1.000
_cell.length_b   1.000
_cell.length_c   1.000
_cell.angle_alpha   90.00
_cell.angle_beta   90.00
_cell.angle_gamma   90.00
#
_symmetry.space_group_name_H-M   'P 1'
#
loop_
_entity.id
_entity.type
_entity.pdbx_description
1 polymer ?
#
loop_
_entity_poly.entity_id
_entity_poly.type
_entity_poly.pdbx_seq_one_letter_code
_entity_poly.pdbx_strand_id
1 'polypeptide(L)' 'MNIAEHKLNLIRQIDQLPEESLLELEEIITKLRTHKKTISKRQFGCMKGLVISMGDDFDASLADFSEYMLCRIC' A
#
# COMPACT_ATOMS: atom_id res chain seq x y z
N MET A 1 -32.41 -9.12 -5.57
CA MET A 1 -32.64 -7.66 -5.43
C MET A 1 -31.67 -6.95 -6.35
N ASN A 2 -32.17 -6.14 -7.28
CA ASN A 2 -31.33 -5.46 -8.28
C ASN A 2 -30.45 -4.41 -7.56
N ILE A 3 -29.19 -4.24 -7.99
CA ILE A 3 -28.27 -3.26 -7.41
C ILE A 3 -28.85 -1.84 -7.49
N ALA A 4 -29.58 -1.53 -8.56
CA ALA A 4 -30.26 -0.25 -8.74
C ALA A 4 -31.37 -0.04 -7.70
N GLU A 5 -32.21 -1.05 -7.46
CA GLU A 5 -33.27 -1.01 -6.45
C GLU A 5 -32.68 -0.83 -5.05
N HIS A 6 -31.56 -1.50 -4.76
CA HIS A 6 -30.91 -1.39 -3.46
C HIS A 6 -30.38 0.02 -3.20
N LYS A 7 -29.79 0.68 -4.22
CA LYS A 7 -29.34 2.07 -4.11
C LYS A 7 -30.49 3.03 -3.85
N LEU A 8 -31.61 2.86 -4.54
CA LEU A 8 -32.80 3.69 -4.33
C LEU A 8 -33.37 3.52 -2.92
N ASN A 9 -33.35 2.29 -2.39
CA ASN A 9 -33.80 2.04 -1.03
C ASN A 9 -32.91 2.71 0.02
N LEU A 10 -31.58 2.69 -0.19
CA LEU A 10 -30.64 3.38 0.70
C LEU A 10 -30.86 4.89 0.72
N ILE A 11 -31.10 5.52 -0.44
CA ILE A 11 -31.37 6.97 -0.49
C ILE A 11 -32.62 7.32 0.32
N ARG A 12 -33.70 6.55 0.19
CA ARG A 12 -34.93 6.75 0.97
C ARG A 12 -34.72 6.62 2.47
N GLN A 13 -33.86 5.70 2.90
CA GLN A 13 -33.53 5.51 4.31
C GLN A 13 -32.71 6.69 4.85
N ILE A 14 -31.81 7.23 4.04
CA ILE A 14 -31.01 8.41 4.42
C ILE A 14 -31.90 9.65 4.57
N ASP A 15 -32.88 9.85 3.68
CA ASP A 15 -33.82 10.98 3.77
C ASP A 15 -34.69 10.96 5.04
N GLN A 16 -34.86 9.80 5.67
CA GLN A 16 -35.68 9.63 6.87
C GLN A 16 -34.87 9.74 8.18
N LEU A 17 -33.55 9.88 8.09
CA LEU A 17 -32.70 9.98 9.27
C LEU A 17 -32.79 11.36 9.93
N PRO A 18 -32.71 11.42 11.26
CA PRO A 18 -32.59 12.69 11.98
C PRO A 18 -31.22 13.33 11.74
N GLU A 19 -31.15 14.66 11.87
CA GLU A 19 -29.93 15.44 11.57
C GLU A 19 -28.71 15.01 12.40
N GLU A 20 -28.93 14.56 13.64
CA GLU A 20 -27.88 14.06 14.52
C GLU A 20 -27.15 12.84 13.94
N SER A 21 -27.87 11.98 13.22
CA SER A 21 -27.33 10.77 12.59
C SER A 21 -26.56 11.06 11.29
N LEU A 22 -26.66 12.28 10.73
CA LEU A 22 -25.94 12.64 9.51
C LEU A 22 -24.42 12.74 9.75
N LEU A 23 -24.01 13.18 10.93
CA LEU A 23 -22.59 13.26 11.33
C LEU A 23 -21.95 11.87 11.37
N GLU A 24 -22.64 10.90 11.97
CA GLU A 24 -22.19 9.50 12.00
C GLU A 24 -22.11 8.90 10.60
N LEU A 25 -23.08 9.23 9.74
CA LEU A 25 -23.10 8.77 8.35
C LEU A 25 -21.91 9.32 7.54
N GLU A 26 -21.52 10.58 7.78
CA GLU A 26 -20.35 11.19 7.16
C GLU A 26 -19.04 10.50 7.59
N GLU A 27 -18.90 10.16 8.88
CA GLU A 27 -17.76 9.38 9.36
C GLU A 27 -17.68 7.99 8.71
N ILE A 28 -18.82 7.32 8.52
CA ILE A 28 -18.85 6.00 7.88
C ILE A 28 -18.45 6.12 6.41
N ILE A 29 -18.95 7.12 5.68
CA ILE A 29 -18.62 7.34 4.28
C ILE A 29 -17.12 7.63 4.11
N THR A 30 -16.52 8.45 4.97
CA THR A 30 -15.09 8.80 4.91
C THR A 30 -14.20 7.58 5.18
N LYS A 31 -14.55 6.74 6.16
CA LYS A 31 -13.88 5.45 6.42
C LYS A 31 -13.96 4.52 5.19
N LEU A 32 -15.14 4.37 4.59
CA LEU A 32 -15.31 3.48 3.44
C LEU A 32 -14.61 3.97 2.16
N ARG A 33 -14.52 5.29 1.95
CA ARG A 33 -13.78 5.88 0.80
C ARG A 33 -12.26 5.68 0.93
N THR A 34 -11.71 5.82 2.13
CA THR A 34 -10.25 5.73 2.35
C THR A 34 -9.71 4.30 2.25
N HIS A 35 -10.54 3.28 2.48
CA HIS A 35 -10.17 1.88 2.23
C HIS A 35 -9.99 1.53 0.74
N LYS A 36 -10.42 2.39 -0.18
CA LYS A 36 -10.10 2.26 -1.60
C LYS A 36 -8.69 2.80 -1.89
N LYS A 37 -7.68 2.24 -1.20
CA LYS A 37 -6.27 2.49 -1.56
C LYS A 37 -6.08 2.00 -2.99
N THR A 38 -5.77 2.93 -3.89
CA THR A 38 -5.24 2.57 -5.20
C THR A 38 -3.96 1.78 -4.95
N ILE A 39 -3.99 0.49 -5.26
CA ILE A 39 -2.79 -0.34 -5.25
C ILE A 39 -1.93 0.18 -6.40
N SER A 40 -1.13 1.21 -6.11
CA SER A 40 -0.07 1.63 -7.01
C SER A 40 0.87 0.44 -7.14
N LYS A 41 0.94 -0.15 -8.34
CA LYS A 41 1.96 -1.14 -8.63
C LYS A 41 3.30 -0.44 -8.43
N ARG A 42 4.08 -0.86 -7.43
CA ARG A 42 5.45 -0.39 -7.26
C ARG A 42 6.17 -0.68 -8.57
N GLN A 43 6.48 0.38 -9.33
CA GLN A 43 7.41 0.26 -10.43
C GLN A 43 8.77 -0.02 -9.78
N PHE A 44 9.23 -1.27 -9.87
CA PHE A 44 10.64 -1.56 -9.68
C PHE A 44 11.38 -0.91 -10.85
N GLY A 45 11.74 0.36 -10.69
CA GLY A 45 12.77 0.98 -11.50
C GLY A 45 14.10 0.57 -10.90
N CYS A 46 14.99 -0.01 -11.69
CA CYS A 46 16.39 -0.10 -11.28
C CYS A 46 16.84 1.32 -10.95
N MET A 47 17.25 1.57 -9.71
CA MET A 47 18.05 2.76 -9.44
C MET A 47 19.35 2.50 -10.22
N LYS A 48 19.51 3.12 -11.40
CA LYS A 48 20.83 3.28 -12.02
C LYS A 48 21.57 4.28 -11.12
N GLY A 49 22.04 3.78 -9.98
CA GLY A 49 22.86 4.54 -9.06
C GLY A 49 24.15 4.89 -9.78
N LEU A 50 24.40 6.18 -9.97
CA LEU A 50 25.75 6.64 -10.23
C LEU A 50 26.50 6.44 -8.92
N VAL A 51 27.28 5.37 -8.81
CA VAL A 51 28.14 5.13 -7.66
C VAL A 51 29.29 6.13 -7.75
N ILE A 52 29.25 7.18 -6.94
CA ILE A 52 30.27 8.24 -6.95
C ILE A 52 31.53 7.79 -6.18
N SER A 53 31.36 6.94 -5.17
CA SER A 53 32.46 6.30 -4.45
C SER A 53 32.01 4.95 -3.90
N MET A 54 32.76 3.90 -4.23
CA MET A 54 32.73 2.65 -3.46
C MET A 54 33.68 2.83 -2.27
N GLY A 55 33.33 2.28 -1.10
CA GLY A 55 34.26 2.23 0.03
C GLY A 55 35.37 1.20 -0.26
N ASP A 56 36.59 1.48 0.20
CA ASP A 56 37.79 0.65 -0.06
C ASP A 56 37.64 -0.82 0.43
N ASP A 57 36.69 -1.08 1.34
CA ASP A 57 36.35 -2.43 1.79
C ASP A 57 35.82 -3.35 0.67
N PHE A 58 35.45 -2.79 -0.49
CA PHE A 58 35.01 -3.52 -1.67
C PHE A 58 36.13 -3.81 -2.69
N ASP A 59 37.36 -3.33 -2.44
CA ASP A 59 38.55 -3.65 -3.26
C ASP A 59 39.30 -4.89 -2.75
N ALA A 60 38.86 -5.49 -1.64
CA ALA A 60 39.42 -6.73 -1.13
C ALA A 60 39.19 -7.89 -2.11
N SER A 61 40.13 -8.84 -2.14
CA SER A 61 40.07 -9.95 -3.07
C SER A 61 38.87 -10.84 -2.76
N LEU A 62 38.22 -11.40 -3.78
CA LEU A 62 37.10 -12.33 -3.59
C LEU A 62 37.44 -13.54 -2.69
N ALA A 63 38.74 -13.84 -2.52
CA ALA A 63 39.22 -14.87 -1.61
C ALA A 63 38.90 -14.55 -0.14
N ASP A 64 38.95 -13.27 0.24
CA ASP A 64 38.71 -12.80 1.61
C ASP A 64 37.22 -12.91 2.01
N PHE A 65 36.33 -12.99 1.02
CA PHE A 65 34.87 -13.17 1.22
C PHE A 65 34.42 -14.64 1.15
N SER A 66 35.32 -15.57 0.82
CA SER A 66 34.99 -17.00 0.68
C SER A 66 34.50 -17.62 1.99
N GLU A 67 35.07 -17.18 3.11
CA GLU A 67 34.71 -17.64 4.46
C GLU A 67 33.26 -17.27 4.83
N TYR A 68 32.78 -16.10 4.40
CA TYR A 68 31.41 -15.64 4.63
C TYR A 68 30.39 -16.31 3.67
N MET A 69 30.81 -16.67 2.46
CA MET A 69 29.96 -17.30 1.44
C MET A 69 29.73 -18.81 1.68
N LEU A 70 30.59 -19.45 2.47
CA LEU A 70 30.50 -20.89 2.76
C LEU A 70 29.42 -21.26 3.78
N CYS A 71 28.84 -20.28 4.48
CA CYS A 71 27.74 -20.54 5.41
C CYS A 71 26.38 -20.48 4.70
N ARG A 72 26.10 -21.45 3.80
CA ARG A 72 24.75 -21.80 3.34
C ARG A 72 24.71 -23.13 2.55
N ILE A 73 24.85 -24.24 3.27
CA ILE A 73 24.06 -25.44 3.01
C ILE A 73 23.45 -25.89 4.35
N CYS A 74 22.24 -25.40 4.61
CA CYS A 74 21.17 -25.99 5.42
C CYS A 74 19.86 -25.43 4.87
#